data_AF-A0A7S2GWW1-F1
#
_entry.id   AF-A0A7S2GWW1-F1
#
_cell.length_a   1.000
_cell.length_b   1.000
_cell.length_c   1.000
_cell.angle_alpha   90.00
_cell.angle_beta   90.00
_cell.angle_gamma   90.00
#
_symmetry.space_group_name_H-M   'P 1'
#
loop_
_entity.id
_entity.type
_entity.pdbx_description
1 polymer ?
#
loop_
_entity_poly.entity_id
_entity_poly.type
_entity_poly.pdbx_seq_one_letter_code
_entity_poly.pdbx_strand_id
1 'polypeptide(L)'
;MHPNPSYRQGMHEVLAVILLVIERDGELCQGSDSKGLAKLTSPAYVEHDTFMLFEALMDEMLPWYHTNDKGGGGSSADKPPQSTLGSVFFSKHADDKSGPPAEFVSPVVASCERIQEVLLEKVDKPMSKMLTSLQLSPQLYGIRWLRLLFLREFKLEETLVLWDALFACSAKQEKAR
;
A
#
# COMPACT_ATOMS: atom_id res chain seq x y z
N MET A 1 19.46 1.62 1.00
CA MET A 1 19.57 0.16 0.73
C MET A 1 18.96 -0.64 1.88
N HIS A 2 17.69 -1.03 1.73
CA HIS A 2 16.97 -1.81 2.72
C HIS A 2 17.47 -3.28 2.75
N PRO A 3 17.92 -3.80 3.90
CA PRO A 3 18.44 -5.18 4.00
C PRO A 3 17.38 -6.27 3.79
N ASN A 4 16.09 -5.93 3.81
CA ASN A 4 14.95 -6.73 3.34
C ASN A 4 13.73 -5.80 3.32
N PRO A 5 13.17 -5.54 2.13
CA PRO A 5 12.08 -6.39 1.68
C PRO A 5 12.35 -6.94 0.28
N SER A 6 12.23 -8.26 0.12
CA SER A 6 12.09 -8.83 -1.21
C SER A 6 10.91 -8.16 -1.92
N TYR A 7 11.08 -7.79 -3.18
CA TYR A 7 10.02 -7.25 -4.03
C TYR A 7 8.69 -8.00 -3.81
N ARG A 8 7.62 -7.25 -3.60
CA ARG A 8 6.26 -7.78 -3.44
C ARG A 8 5.40 -7.36 -4.61
N GLN A 9 4.48 -8.25 -4.99
CA GLN A 9 3.49 -7.94 -6.01
C GLN A 9 2.67 -6.71 -5.57
N GLY A 10 2.47 -5.78 -6.50
CA GLY A 10 1.82 -4.48 -6.28
C GLY A 10 2.79 -3.31 -6.15
N MET A 11 4.01 -3.52 -5.66
CA MET A 11 5.01 -2.45 -5.50
C MET A 11 5.36 -1.78 -6.85
N HIS A 12 5.39 -2.56 -7.93
CA HIS A 12 5.65 -2.06 -9.28
C HIS A 12 4.56 -1.13 -9.82
N GLU A 13 3.31 -1.28 -9.35
CA GLU A 13 2.21 -0.40 -9.77
C GLU A 13 2.36 0.98 -9.17
N VAL A 14 2.74 1.04 -7.89
CA VAL A 14 3.07 2.29 -7.20
C VAL A 14 4.28 2.95 -7.86
N LEU A 15 5.34 2.19 -8.13
CA LEU A 15 6.54 2.69 -8.82
C LEU A 15 6.21 3.25 -10.22
N ALA A 16 5.40 2.54 -10.99
CA ALA A 16 5.02 2.97 -12.33
C ALA A 16 4.31 4.33 -12.33
N VAL A 17 3.47 4.59 -11.33
CA VAL A 17 2.75 5.86 -11.19
C VAL A 17 3.69 7.00 -10.81
N ILE A 18 4.63 6.76 -9.88
CA ILE A 18 5.65 7.74 -9.51
C ILE A 18 6.49 8.12 -10.73
N LEU A 19 6.99 7.12 -11.47
CA LEU A 19 7.77 7.34 -12.68
C LEU A 19 6.98 8.17 -13.70
N LEU A 20 5.72 7.79 -13.94
CA LEU A 20 4.84 8.50 -14.87
C LEU A 20 4.66 9.97 -14.48
N VAL A 21 4.43 10.27 -13.20
CA VAL A 21 4.26 11.66 -12.74
C VAL A 21 5.53 12.47 -12.95
N ILE A 22 6.71 11.92 -12.62
CA ILE A 22 7.98 12.62 -12.79
C ILE A 22 8.27 12.89 -14.27
N GLU A 23 8.00 11.94 -15.16
CA GLU A 23 8.17 12.16 -16.61
C GLU A 23 7.23 13.26 -17.12
N ARG A 24 5.97 13.27 -16.67
CA ARG A 24 4.99 14.30 -17.05
C ARG A 24 5.36 15.68 -16.52
N ASP A 25 5.79 15.77 -15.26
CA ASP A 25 6.26 17.04 -14.69
C ASP A 25 7.51 17.53 -15.43
N GLY A 26 8.39 16.60 -15.81
CA GLY A 26 9.49 16.80 -16.76
C GLY A 26 9.03 17.50 -18.04
N GLU A 27 8.11 16.89 -18.77
CA GLU A 27 7.54 17.40 -20.02
C GLU A 27 6.87 18.77 -19.86
N LEU A 28 6.05 18.94 -18.81
CA LEU A 28 5.31 20.19 -18.54
C LEU A 28 6.24 21.35 -18.20
N CYS A 29 7.40 21.06 -17.61
CA CYS A 29 8.38 22.07 -17.23
C CYS A 29 9.42 22.36 -18.33
N GLN A 30 9.37 21.65 -19.47
CA GLN A 30 10.22 21.94 -20.63
C GLN A 30 9.92 23.35 -21.15
N GLY A 31 10.89 24.25 -21.07
CA GLY A 31 10.74 25.65 -21.46
C GLY A 31 10.44 26.63 -20.32
N SER A 32 10.47 26.18 -19.06
CA SER A 32 10.46 27.09 -17.92
C SER A 32 11.76 27.91 -17.85
N ASP A 33 11.65 29.23 -17.72
CA ASP A 33 12.80 30.13 -17.49
C ASP A 33 13.43 29.96 -16.09
N SER A 34 12.78 29.18 -15.21
CA SER A 34 13.27 28.91 -13.87
C SER A 34 14.38 27.87 -13.89
N LYS A 35 15.63 28.32 -13.66
CA LYS A 35 16.79 27.43 -13.46
C LYS A 35 16.57 26.38 -12.37
N GLY A 36 15.77 26.70 -11.36
CA GLY A 36 15.42 25.77 -10.28
C GLY A 36 14.51 24.65 -10.77
N LEU A 37 13.46 25.00 -11.53
CA LEU A 37 12.51 24.02 -12.08
C LEU A 37 13.19 23.13 -13.12
N ALA A 38 14.00 23.72 -14.01
CA ALA A 38 14.78 22.97 -15.00
C ALA A 38 15.77 21.97 -14.38
N LYS A 39 16.28 22.27 -13.18
CA LYS A 39 17.13 21.33 -12.42
C LYS A 39 16.31 20.24 -11.74
N LEU A 40 15.15 20.61 -11.16
CA LEU A 40 14.27 19.69 -10.44
C LEU A 40 13.59 18.67 -11.38
N THR A 41 13.24 19.09 -12.59
CA THR A 41 12.54 18.25 -13.57
C THR A 41 13.46 17.78 -14.69
N SER A 42 14.74 17.57 -14.36
CA SER A 42 15.77 17.25 -15.34
C SER A 42 15.63 15.80 -15.84
N PRO A 43 15.57 15.56 -17.17
CA PRO A 43 15.45 14.21 -17.72
C PRO A 43 16.59 13.26 -17.32
N ALA A 44 17.77 13.80 -16.97
CA ALA A 44 18.93 13.02 -16.54
C ALA A 44 18.75 12.38 -15.15
N TYR A 45 17.80 12.87 -14.35
CA TYR A 45 17.60 12.43 -12.97
C TYR A 45 16.26 11.75 -12.73
N VAL A 46 15.46 11.50 -13.77
CA VAL A 46 14.14 10.84 -13.65
C VAL A 46 14.21 9.55 -12.84
N GLU A 47 15.17 8.66 -13.13
CA GLU A 47 15.34 7.41 -12.39
C GLU A 47 15.71 7.65 -10.91
N HIS A 48 16.59 8.63 -10.66
CA HIS A 48 17.06 8.96 -9.31
C HIS A 48 15.92 9.54 -8.47
N ASP A 49 15.16 10.49 -9.02
CA ASP A 49 14.02 11.11 -8.35
C ASP A 49 12.90 10.10 -8.12
N THR A 50 12.66 9.23 -9.11
CA THR A 50 11.70 8.11 -8.99
C THR A 50 12.10 7.19 -7.85
N PHE A 51 13.38 6.79 -7.79
CA PHE A 51 13.87 5.91 -6.74
C PHE A 51 13.72 6.56 -5.36
N MET A 52 14.10 7.82 -5.21
CA MET A 52 14.03 8.53 -3.92
C MET A 52 12.59 8.68 -3.43
N LEU A 53 11.66 9.07 -4.32
CA LEU A 53 10.24 9.18 -3.96
C LEU A 53 9.63 7.82 -3.65
N PHE A 54 9.99 6.79 -4.42
CA PHE A 54 9.53 5.43 -4.16
C PHE A 54 10.07 4.89 -2.84
N GLU A 55 11.36 5.06 -2.54
CA GLU A 55 11.97 4.63 -1.27
C GLU A 55 11.25 5.29 -0.09
N ALA A 56 11.08 6.62 -0.13
CA ALA A 56 10.37 7.37 0.91
C ALA A 56 8.92 6.91 1.10
N LEU A 57 8.19 6.65 0.00
CA LEU A 57 6.82 6.14 0.09
C LEU A 57 6.78 4.71 0.65
N MET A 58 7.74 3.87 0.25
CA MET A 58 7.77 2.48 0.70
C MET A 58 8.16 2.35 2.16
N ASP A 59 8.95 3.25 2.72
CA ASP A 59 9.23 3.26 4.17
C ASP A 59 7.93 3.34 5.00
N GLU A 60 6.98 4.18 4.58
CA GLU A 60 5.67 4.31 5.22
C GLU A 60 4.74 3.13 4.91
N MET A 61 4.83 2.58 3.69
CA MET A 61 3.94 1.50 3.25
C MET A 61 4.42 0.11 3.63
N LEU A 62 5.67 -0.06 4.05
CA LEU A 62 6.30 -1.35 4.31
C LEU A 62 5.49 -2.29 5.22
N PRO A 63 4.84 -1.81 6.31
CA PRO A 63 4.02 -2.67 7.18
C PRO A 63 2.86 -3.35 6.44
N TRP A 64 2.36 -2.77 5.35
CA TRP A 64 1.30 -3.36 4.53
C TRP A 64 1.79 -4.57 3.70
N TYR A 65 3.08 -4.65 3.46
CA TYR A 65 3.72 -5.67 2.63
C TYR A 65 4.30 -6.85 3.42
N HIS A 66 4.35 -6.76 4.74
CA HIS A 66 4.82 -7.85 5.60
C HIS A 66 3.88 -9.07 5.53
N THR A 67 4.42 -10.18 5.04
CA THR A 67 3.83 -11.52 5.15
C THR A 67 4.32 -12.15 6.44
N ASN A 68 3.42 -12.75 7.22
CA ASN A 68 3.79 -13.37 8.48
C ASN A 68 4.45 -14.74 8.22
N ASP A 69 5.69 -14.71 7.70
CA ASP A 69 6.41 -15.90 7.24
C ASP A 69 7.18 -16.62 8.36
N LYS A 70 6.85 -16.31 9.62
CA LYS A 70 7.42 -16.98 10.80
C LYS A 70 6.52 -18.13 11.22
N GLY A 71 6.40 -19.13 10.34
CA GLY A 71 5.63 -20.36 10.59
C GLY A 71 6.26 -21.65 10.04
N GLY A 72 7.52 -21.62 9.60
CA GLY A 72 8.17 -22.81 9.02
C GLY A 72 9.67 -22.82 9.29
N GLY A 73 10.08 -23.30 10.46
CA GLY A 73 11.42 -23.84 10.62
C GLY A 73 11.56 -25.06 9.72
N GLY A 74 12.25 -24.91 8.59
CA GLY A 74 12.50 -26.01 7.67
C GLY A 74 13.03 -25.53 6.33
N SER A 75 14.35 -25.59 6.18
CA SER A 75 15.09 -25.45 4.94
C SER A 75 14.40 -26.15 3.76
N SER A 76 14.22 -25.46 2.63
CA SER A 76 14.31 -26.01 1.27
C SER A 76 14.19 -24.87 0.26
N ALA A 77 15.25 -24.66 -0.51
CA ALA A 77 15.22 -23.93 -1.77
C ALA A 77 14.23 -24.60 -2.76
N ASP A 78 13.76 -23.84 -3.74
CA ASP A 78 12.82 -24.23 -4.81
C ASP A 78 11.33 -24.26 -4.49
N LYS A 79 10.74 -23.07 -4.20
CA LYS A 79 9.37 -22.81 -4.66
C LYS A 79 9.29 -21.51 -5.48
N PRO A 80 8.55 -21.53 -6.61
CA PRO A 80 8.35 -20.35 -7.46
C PRO A 80 7.60 -19.25 -6.68
N PRO A 81 7.68 -17.98 -7.10
CA PRO A 81 7.03 -16.88 -6.41
C PRO A 81 5.51 -17.01 -6.55
N GLN A 82 4.87 -17.69 -5.60
CA GLN A 82 3.43 -17.86 -5.58
C GLN A 82 2.76 -16.59 -5.07
N SER A 83 1.78 -16.13 -5.85
CA SER A 83 0.76 -15.13 -5.52
C SER A 83 0.56 -14.93 -4.01
N THR A 84 1.08 -13.82 -3.50
CA THR A 84 1.03 -13.37 -2.09
C THR A 84 -0.38 -13.05 -1.59
N LEU A 85 -1.38 -13.07 -2.47
CA LEU A 85 -2.77 -12.94 -2.09
C LEU A 85 -3.23 -14.19 -1.33
N GLY A 86 -2.82 -15.39 -1.74
CA GLY A 86 -3.31 -16.64 -1.13
C GLY A 86 -2.98 -16.79 0.36
N SER A 87 -1.76 -16.42 0.77
CA SER A 87 -1.31 -16.56 2.16
C SER A 87 -2.09 -15.68 3.15
N VAL A 88 -2.50 -14.48 2.73
CA VAL A 88 -3.23 -13.54 3.60
C VAL A 88 -4.74 -13.83 3.61
N PHE A 89 -5.28 -14.41 2.53
CA PHE A 89 -6.73 -14.58 2.34
C PHE A 89 -7.29 -15.82 3.05
N PHE A 90 -6.48 -16.84 3.35
CA PHE A 90 -6.95 -18.13 3.90
C PHE A 90 -6.59 -18.39 5.37
N SER A 91 -6.11 -17.41 6.14
CA SER A 91 -5.77 -17.62 7.56
C SER A 91 -6.97 -17.89 8.49
N LYS A 92 -8.21 -17.93 7.95
CA LYS A 92 -9.43 -18.03 8.76
C LYS A 92 -10.36 -19.17 8.33
N HIS A 93 -9.84 -20.35 8.03
CA HIS A 93 -10.64 -21.59 8.00
C HIS A 93 -9.85 -22.79 8.51
N ALA A 94 -9.63 -22.83 9.82
CA ALA A 94 -9.53 -24.08 10.58
C ALA A 94 -10.37 -23.91 11.84
N ASP A 95 -11.19 -24.91 12.12
CA ASP A 95 -12.25 -24.96 13.12
C ASP A 95 -11.72 -24.98 14.57
N ASP A 96 -10.94 -23.97 14.95
CA ASP A 96 -10.37 -23.84 16.28
C ASP A 96 -10.73 -22.49 16.90
N LYS A 97 -11.38 -22.54 18.07
CA LYS A 97 -11.88 -21.36 18.79
C LYS A 97 -10.76 -20.49 19.38
N SER A 98 -9.51 -20.84 19.18
CA SER A 98 -8.36 -19.95 19.36
C SER A 98 -7.97 -19.32 18.03
N GLY A 99 -8.47 -18.11 17.76
CA GLY A 99 -7.87 -17.27 16.73
C GLY A 99 -6.36 -17.10 16.99
N PRO A 100 -5.55 -16.85 15.95
CA PRO A 100 -4.12 -16.64 16.15
C PRO A 100 -3.89 -15.56 17.21
N PRO A 101 -2.87 -15.70 18.09
CA PRO A 101 -2.54 -14.66 19.05
C PRO A 101 -2.37 -13.33 18.32
N ALA A 102 -2.83 -12.21 18.91
CA ALA A 102 -2.82 -10.89 18.29
C ALA A 102 -1.43 -10.49 17.72
N GLU A 103 -0.35 -11.09 18.22
CA GLU A 103 1.02 -10.96 17.72
C GLU A 103 1.26 -11.45 16.28
N PHE A 104 0.32 -12.22 15.70
CA PHE A 104 0.47 -12.83 14.37
C PHE A 104 -0.45 -12.22 13.29
N VAL A 105 -1.20 -11.16 13.61
CA VAL A 105 -2.08 -10.51 12.63
C VAL A 105 -1.25 -9.50 11.83
N SER A 106 -1.18 -9.68 10.50
CA SER A 106 -0.51 -8.72 9.63
C SER A 106 -1.13 -7.32 9.79
N PRO A 107 -0.33 -6.23 9.84
CA PRO A 107 -0.85 -4.86 10.03
C PRO A 107 -1.95 -4.49 9.03
N VAL A 108 -1.85 -4.97 7.79
CA VAL A 108 -2.85 -4.74 6.73
C VAL A 108 -4.19 -5.38 7.08
N VAL A 109 -4.17 -6.59 7.62
CA VAL A 109 -5.38 -7.33 8.02
C VAL A 109 -6.06 -6.62 9.18
N ALA A 110 -5.30 -6.24 10.20
CA ALA A 110 -5.82 -5.50 11.35
C ALA A 110 -6.44 -4.15 10.96
N SER A 111 -5.85 -3.48 9.96
CA SER A 111 -6.39 -2.21 9.46
C SER A 111 -7.65 -2.40 8.64
N CYS A 112 -7.74 -3.46 7.84
CA CYS A 112 -8.98 -3.84 7.16
C CYS A 112 -10.11 -4.14 8.17
N GLU A 113 -9.82 -4.90 9.23
CA GLU A 113 -10.78 -5.17 10.31
C GLU A 113 -11.23 -3.89 10.99
N ARG A 114 -10.29 -3.00 11.35
CA ARG A 114 -10.62 -1.70 11.93
C ARG A 114 -11.52 -0.86 11.00
N ILE A 115 -11.28 -0.87 9.68
CA ILE A 115 -12.10 -0.13 8.72
C ILE A 115 -13.56 -0.62 8.75
N GLN A 116 -13.79 -1.94 8.69
CA GLN A 116 -15.15 -2.49 8.66
C GLN A 116 -15.82 -2.48 10.05
N GLU A 117 -15.15 -2.99 11.07
CA GLU A 117 -15.77 -3.23 12.38
C GLU A 117 -15.85 -1.96 13.25
N VAL A 118 -14.97 -0.98 13.01
CA VAL A 118 -14.90 0.23 13.84
C VAL A 118 -15.30 1.48 13.08
N LEU A 119 -14.69 1.74 11.91
CA LEU A 119 -14.94 2.99 11.18
C LEU A 119 -16.29 2.95 10.47
N LEU A 120 -16.58 1.88 9.74
CA LEU A 120 -17.85 1.74 9.02
C LEU A 120 -19.03 1.63 10.00
N GLU A 121 -18.91 0.87 11.09
CA GLU A 121 -19.98 0.81 12.11
C GLU A 121 -20.29 2.19 12.73
N LYS A 122 -19.32 3.11 12.80
CA LYS A 122 -19.57 4.47 13.30
C LYS A 122 -20.29 5.36 12.30
N VAL A 123 -19.99 5.19 11.01
CA VAL A 123 -20.50 6.06 9.93
C VAL A 123 -21.81 5.51 9.34
N ASP A 124 -21.90 4.20 9.12
CA ASP A 124 -23.03 3.50 8.49
C ASP A 124 -23.22 2.09 9.09
N LYS A 125 -23.99 2.04 10.19
CA LYS A 125 -24.34 0.79 10.90
C LYS A 125 -25.09 -0.22 10.01
N PRO A 126 -26.13 0.17 9.23
CA PRO A 126 -26.80 -0.78 8.35
C PRO A 126 -25.85 -1.49 7.38
N MET A 127 -24.93 -0.76 6.74
CA MET A 127 -23.96 -1.34 5.81
C MET A 127 -23.00 -2.30 6.53
N SER A 128 -22.43 -1.89 7.67
CA SER A 128 -21.54 -2.73 8.48
C SER A 128 -22.19 -4.06 8.88
N LYS A 129 -23.45 -4.03 9.34
CA LYS A 129 -24.22 -5.23 9.68
C LYS A 129 -24.49 -6.12 8.47
N MET A 130 -24.75 -5.53 7.30
CA MET A 130 -24.96 -6.28 6.06
C MET A 130 -23.68 -7.01 5.61
N LEU A 131 -22.52 -6.33 5.63
CA LEU A 131 -21.25 -6.98 5.30
C LEU A 131 -20.94 -8.13 6.27
N THR A 132 -21.21 -7.92 7.55
CA THR A 132 -21.03 -8.94 8.60
C THR A 132 -21.99 -10.12 8.43
N SER A 133 -23.26 -9.88 8.12
CA SER A 133 -24.24 -10.96 7.91
C SER A 133 -23.95 -11.79 6.66
N LEU A 134 -23.36 -11.17 5.63
CA LEU A 134 -22.86 -11.85 4.44
C LEU A 134 -21.51 -12.57 4.65
N GLN A 135 -20.95 -12.51 5.86
CA GLN A 135 -19.64 -13.07 6.20
C GLN A 135 -18.51 -12.54 5.29
N LEU A 136 -18.64 -11.31 4.82
CA LEU A 136 -17.62 -10.67 4.00
C LEU A 136 -16.45 -10.24 4.87
N SER A 137 -15.32 -10.90 4.65
CA SER A 137 -14.06 -10.59 5.30
C SER A 137 -13.48 -9.30 4.71
N PRO A 138 -13.14 -8.28 5.52
CA PRO A 138 -12.72 -6.96 5.02
C PRO A 138 -11.43 -7.03 4.18
N GLN A 139 -10.62 -8.08 4.38
CA GLN A 139 -9.39 -8.33 3.65
C GLN A 139 -9.64 -8.57 2.15
N LEU A 140 -10.84 -9.06 1.78
CA LEU A 140 -11.22 -9.37 0.39
C LEU A 140 -11.14 -8.14 -0.52
N TYR A 141 -11.45 -6.97 0.01
CA TYR A 141 -11.40 -5.71 -0.71
C TYR A 141 -10.30 -4.77 -0.18
N GLY A 142 -10.10 -4.72 1.14
CA GLY A 142 -9.27 -3.70 1.77
C GLY A 142 -7.76 -3.88 1.56
N ILE A 143 -7.25 -5.10 1.40
CA ILE A 143 -5.80 -5.32 1.24
C ILE A 143 -5.29 -4.62 -0.01
N ARG A 144 -6.02 -4.78 -1.12
CA ARG A 144 -5.66 -4.16 -2.40
C ARG A 144 -5.75 -2.65 -2.32
N TRP A 145 -6.79 -2.13 -1.68
CA TRP A 145 -6.96 -0.68 -1.48
C TRP A 145 -5.77 -0.07 -0.75
N LEU A 146 -5.36 -0.68 0.37
CA LEU A 146 -4.25 -0.18 1.18
C LEU A 146 -2.89 -0.38 0.51
N ARG A 147 -2.61 -1.57 -0.04
CA ARG A 147 -1.31 -1.85 -0.69
C ARG A 147 -1.09 -1.05 -1.95
N LEU A 148 -2.14 -0.73 -2.69
CA LEU A 148 -2.02 0.01 -3.94
C LEU A 148 -2.44 1.47 -3.81
N LEU A 149 -2.63 1.98 -2.58
CA LEU A 149 -3.14 3.34 -2.33
C LEU A 149 -4.29 3.73 -3.28
N PHE A 150 -5.26 2.82 -3.41
CA PHE A 150 -6.45 2.96 -4.26
C PHE A 150 -6.22 3.08 -5.78
N LEU A 151 -5.02 2.80 -6.30
CA LEU A 151 -4.71 2.84 -7.75
C LEU A 151 -5.64 2.00 -8.64
N ARG A 152 -6.29 0.98 -8.08
CA ARG A 152 -7.22 0.09 -8.82
C ARG A 152 -8.70 0.39 -8.58
N GLU A 153 -9.02 1.41 -7.80
CA GLU A 153 -10.40 1.75 -7.45
C GLU A 153 -10.92 2.98 -8.19
N PHE A 154 -10.02 3.89 -8.57
CA PHE A 154 -10.33 5.12 -9.28
C PHE A 154 -9.54 5.23 -10.58
N LYS A 155 -9.89 6.20 -11.44
CA LYS A 155 -9.02 6.56 -12.56
C LYS A 155 -7.71 7.12 -12.02
N LEU A 156 -6.66 7.09 -12.85
CA LEU A 156 -5.36 7.59 -12.46
C LEU A 156 -5.42 9.06 -12.00
N GLU A 157 -6.09 9.93 -12.77
CA GLU A 157 -6.23 11.36 -12.45
C GLU A 157 -6.86 11.59 -11.06
N GLU A 158 -7.94 10.86 -10.76
CA GLU A 158 -8.62 10.93 -9.46
C GLU A 158 -7.74 10.38 -8.33
N THR A 159 -6.96 9.34 -8.63
CA THR A 159 -6.03 8.75 -7.66
C THR A 159 -4.89 9.70 -7.32
N LEU A 160 -4.37 10.44 -8.31
CA LEU A 160 -3.32 11.44 -8.06
C LEU A 160 -3.82 12.57 -7.16
N VAL A 161 -5.05 13.05 -7.37
CA VAL A 161 -5.68 14.05 -6.47
C VAL A 161 -5.84 13.49 -5.05
N LEU A 162 -6.23 12.21 -4.93
CA LEU A 162 -6.30 11.54 -3.63
C LEU A 162 -4.91 11.45 -2.97
N TRP A 163 -3.87 11.14 -3.74
CA TRP A 163 -2.49 11.06 -3.25
C TRP A 163 -1.99 12.41 -2.76
N ASP A 164 -2.25 13.51 -3.46
CA ASP A 164 -1.92 14.87 -3.02
C ASP A 164 -2.53 15.16 -1.64
N ALA A 165 -3.82 14.82 -1.46
CA ALA A 165 -4.50 15.01 -0.19
C ALA A 165 -3.91 14.12 0.92
N LEU A 166 -3.61 12.86 0.63
CA LEU A 166 -3.00 11.91 1.57
C LEU A 166 -1.62 12.38 2.02
N PHE A 167 -0.75 12.75 1.08
CA PHE A 167 0.61 13.20 1.38
C PHE A 167 0.61 14.54 2.11
N ALA A 168 -0.28 15.47 1.76
CA ALA A 168 -0.44 16.73 2.48
C ALA A 168 -0.96 16.53 3.91
N CYS A 169 -1.79 15.52 4.16
CA CYS A 169 -2.26 15.18 5.51
C CYS A 169 -1.17 14.50 6.34
N SER A 170 -0.39 13.61 5.74
CA SER A 170 0.74 12.94 6.41
C SER A 170 1.77 13.96 6.92
N ALA A 171 2.18 14.89 6.06
CA ALA A 171 3.15 15.94 6.42
C ALA A 171 2.68 16.87 7.56
N LYS A 172 1.36 17.05 7.73
CA LYS A 172 0.80 17.82 8.85
C LYS A 172 0.86 17.06 10.17
N GLN A 173 0.72 15.74 10.14
CA GLN A 173 0.81 14.91 11.34
C GLN A 173 2.25 14.78 11.85
N GLU A 174 3.23 14.83 10.96
CA GLU A 174 4.65 14.85 11.34
C GLU A 174 5.05 16.15 12.06
N LYS A 175 4.56 17.31 11.60
CA LYS A 175 4.81 18.61 12.27
C LYS A 175 4.12 18.80 13.62
N ALA A 176 3.15 17.92 13.95
CA ALA A 176 2.41 17.96 15.20
C ALA A 176 2.93 16.95 16.24
N ARG A 177 3.89 16.10 15.86
CA ARG A 177 4.63 15.20 16.75
C ARG A 177 5.95 15.85 17.18
#